data_AF-A0A9E2YVN9-F1
#
_entry.id   AF-A0A9E2YVN9-F1
#
_cell.length_a   1.000
_cell.length_b   1.000
_cell.length_c   1.000
_cell.angle_alpha   90.00
_cell.angle_beta   90.00
_cell.angle_gamma   90.00
#
_symmetry.space_group_name_H-M   'P 1'
#
loop_
_entity.id
_entity.type
_entity.pdbx_description
1 polymer ?
#
loop_
_entity_poly.entity_id
_entity_poly.type
_entity_poly.pdbx_seq_one_letter_code
_entity_poly.pdbx_strand_id
1 'polypeptide(L)' 'MPFLIDDEYLPATLTAHAMTDEQFAALCAEHPDLFFEMTAEGELIVMPPPYSITGLRNAAIIMYLR' A
#
# COMPACT_ATOMS: atom_id res chain seq x y z
N MET A 1 -3.71 13.11 13.37
CA MET A 1 -3.84 11.83 14.11
C MET A 1 -3.59 10.75 13.08
N PRO A 2 -2.63 9.84 13.25
CA PRO A 2 -2.49 8.75 12.31
C PRO A 2 -3.75 7.89 12.35
N PHE A 3 -4.22 7.48 11.18
CA PHE A 3 -5.20 6.41 11.01
C PHE A 3 -4.59 5.16 11.68
N LEU A 4 -5.12 4.72 12.82
CA LEU A 4 -4.75 3.44 13.41
C LEU A 4 -5.75 2.40 12.92
N ILE A 5 -5.41 1.72 11.83
CA ILE A 5 -6.07 0.47 11.44
C ILE A 5 -5.19 -0.63 12.02
N ASP A 6 -5.72 -1.45 12.91
CA ASP A 6 -4.96 -2.61 13.40
C ASP A 6 -4.66 -3.56 12.24
N ASP A 7 -3.44 -4.08 12.19
CA ASP A 7 -2.95 -4.97 11.14
C ASP A 7 -3.88 -6.18 10.90
N GLU A 8 -4.66 -6.60 11.91
CA GLU A 8 -5.64 -7.69 11.80
C GLU A 8 -6.78 -7.41 10.81
N TYR A 9 -7.04 -6.13 10.50
CA TYR A 9 -8.06 -5.70 9.55
C TYR A 9 -7.50 -5.42 8.15
N LEU A 10 -6.22 -5.68 7.90
CA LEU A 10 -5.59 -5.46 6.60
C LEU A 10 -5.61 -6.75 5.73
N PRO A 11 -5.82 -6.64 4.41
CA PRO A 11 -6.02 -5.40 3.66
C PRO A 11 -7.41 -4.80 3.88
N ALA A 12 -7.47 -3.47 4.02
CA ALA A 12 -8.72 -2.73 4.21
C ALA A 12 -9.05 -1.89 2.98
N THR A 13 -10.24 -2.09 2.41
CA THR A 13 -10.75 -1.29 1.29
C THR A 13 -11.59 -0.14 1.82
N LEU A 14 -11.24 1.08 1.43
CA LEU A 14 -11.89 2.32 1.81
C LEU A 14 -12.54 2.95 0.58
N THR A 15 -13.77 3.44 0.75
CA THR A 15 -14.39 4.28 -0.26
C THR A 15 -13.66 5.63 -0.27
N ALA A 16 -12.96 5.92 -1.36
CA ALA A 16 -12.28 7.19 -1.59
C ALA A 16 -12.77 7.81 -2.91
N HIS A 17 -12.46 9.08 -3.12
CA HIS A 17 -12.57 9.65 -4.47
C HIS A 17 -11.32 9.27 -5.26
N ALA A 18 -11.46 9.06 -6.57
CA ALA A 18 -10.32 8.84 -7.44
C ALA A 18 -9.35 10.03 -7.33
N MET A 19 -8.09 9.75 -7.02
CA MET A 19 -7.04 10.74 -6.85
C MET A 19 -6.23 10.90 -8.13
N THR A 20 -5.67 12.10 -8.35
CA THR A 20 -4.56 12.24 -9.32
C THR A 20 -3.29 11.62 -8.74
N ASP A 21 -2.30 11.35 -9.59
CA ASP A 21 -1.01 10.80 -9.16
C ASP A 21 -0.34 11.67 -8.09
N GLU A 22 -0.45 13.00 -8.19
CA GLU A 22 0.11 13.93 -7.20
C GLU A 22 -0.62 13.86 -5.86
N GLN A 23 -1.94 13.70 -5.88
CA GLN A 23 -2.75 13.56 -4.67
C GLN A 23 -2.45 12.23 -3.97
N PHE A 24 -2.34 11.14 -4.74
CA PHE A 24 -1.97 9.83 -4.22
C PHE A 24 -0.54 9.84 -3.65
N ALA A 25 0.41 10.47 -4.35
CA ALA A 25 1.78 10.60 -3.86
C ALA A 25 1.86 11.42 -2.56
N ALA A 26 1.07 12.49 -2.43
CA ALA A 26 1.01 13.29 -1.21
C ALA A 26 0.44 12.48 -0.02
N LEU A 27 -0.60 11.67 -0.26
CA LEU A 27 -1.16 10.76 0.75
C LEU A 27 -0.10 9.77 1.25
N CYS A 28 0.64 9.14 0.34
CA CYS A 28 1.72 8.22 0.69
C CYS A 28 2.84 8.93 1.49
N ALA A 29 3.16 10.18 1.15
CA ALA A 29 4.19 10.95 1.85
C ALA A 29 3.77 11.36 3.27
N GLU A 30 2.46 11.58 3.50
CA GLU A 30 1.90 11.89 4.82
C GLU A 30 1.87 10.65 5.75
N HIS A 31 1.77 9.45 5.17
CA HIS A 31 1.65 8.17 5.87
C HIS A 31 2.71 7.16 5.41
N PRO A 32 4.01 7.41 5.69
CA PRO A 32 5.13 6.61 5.17
C PRO A 32 5.22 5.19 5.74
N ASP A 33 4.48 4.91 6.81
CA ASP A 33 4.37 3.61 7.47
C ASP A 33 3.25 2.73 6.90
N LEU A 34 2.37 3.29 6.07
CA LEU A 34 1.27 2.58 5.43
C LEU A 34 1.59 2.27 3.96
N PHE A 35 1.03 1.16 3.48
CA PHE A 35 1.16 0.72 2.09
C PHE A 35 -0.18 0.91 1.40
N PHE A 36 -0.25 1.84 0.43
CA PHE A 36 -1.49 2.12 -0.30
C PHE A 36 -1.45 1.55 -1.72
N GLU A 37 -2.60 1.07 -2.17
CA GLU A 37 -2.91 0.79 -3.57
C GLU A 37 -4.21 1.50 -3.93
N MET A 38 -4.37 1.95 -5.17
CA MET A 38 -5.63 2.52 -5.67
C MET A 38 -6.06 1.76 -6.92
N THR A 39 -7.32 1.32 -6.95
CA THR A 39 -7.90 0.63 -8.11
C THR A 39 -8.25 1.64 -9.21
N ALA A 40 -8.49 1.14 -10.44
CA ALA A 40 -8.93 1.97 -11.55
C ALA A 40 -10.32 2.59 -11.31
N GLU A 41 -11.12 1.98 -10.43
CA GLU A 41 -12.44 2.41 -10.02
C GLU A 41 -12.40 3.46 -8.89
N GLY A 42 -11.22 3.79 -8.36
CA GLY A 42 -11.04 4.79 -7.30
C GLY A 42 -11.22 4.25 -5.87
N GLU A 43 -11.13 2.93 -5.68
CA GLU A 43 -11.09 2.34 -4.33
C GLU A 43 -9.67 2.44 -3.77
N LEU A 44 -9.55 2.88 -2.51
CA LEU A 44 -8.27 2.95 -1.82
C LEU A 44 -8.10 1.69 -0.96
N ILE A 45 -7.02 0.97 -1.15
CA ILE A 45 -6.69 -0.25 -0.42
C ILE A 45 -5.48 0.05 0.47
N VAL A 46 -5.63 -0.17 1.77
CA VAL A 46 -4.51 -0.18 2.72
C VAL A 46 -4.03 -1.62 2.83
N MET A 47 -2.79 -1.86 2.42
CA MET A 47 -2.17 -3.18 2.38
C MET A 47 -1.42 -3.48 3.69
N PRO A 48 -1.39 -4.74 4.14
CA PRO A 48 -0.53 -5.13 5.24
C PRO A 48 0.95 -4.98 4.87
N PRO A 49 1.85 -4.79 5.85
CA PRO A 49 3.28 -4.73 5.59
C PRO A 49 3.78 -6.03 4.93
N PRO A 50 4.72 -5.94 3.96
CA PRO A 50 5.34 -7.13 3.39
C PRO A 50 6.24 -7.81 4.43
N TYR A 51 5.96 -9.08 4.71
CA TYR A 51 6.78 -9.87 5.64
C TYR A 51 8.06 -10.43 5.00
N SER A 52 9.01 -10.82 5.84
CA SER A 52 10.36 -11.26 5.44
C SER A 52 10.38 -12.38 4.40
N ILE A 53 9.48 -13.36 4.49
CA ILE A 53 9.41 -14.48 3.53
C ILE A 53 8.99 -13.98 2.13
N THR A 54 7.98 -13.10 2.08
CA THR A 54 7.53 -12.48 0.83
C THR A 54 8.65 -11.62 0.24
N GLY A 55 9.33 -10.83 1.08
CA GLY A 55 10.48 -10.03 0.67
C GLY A 55 11.62 -10.86 0.08
N LEU A 56 11.97 -12.00 0.71
CA LEU A 56 13.00 -12.92 0.23
C LEU A 56 12.67 -13.50 -1.15
N ARG A 57 11.41 -13.91 -1.37
CA ARG A 57 10.96 -14.43 -2.67
C ARG A 57 11.03 -13.36 -3.76
N ASN A 58 10.59 -12.14 -3.44
CA ASN A 58 10.65 -11.01 -4.37
C ASN A 58 12.11 -10.65 -4.70
N ALA A 59 13.00 -10.65 -3.71
CA ALA A 59 14.43 -10.40 -3.93
C ALA A 59 15.07 -11.45 -4.85
N ALA A 60 14.72 -12.73 -4.71
CA ALA A 60 15.19 -13.78 -5.61
C ALA A 60 14.73 -13.53 -7.05
N ILE A 61 13.47 -13.15 -7.27
CA ILE A 61 12.95 -12.80 -8.60
C ILE A 61 13.70 -11.60 -9.18
N ILE A 62 13.90 -10.54 -8.38
CA ILE A 62 14.66 -9.34 -8.81
C ILE A 62 16.07 -9.73 -9.26
N MET A 63 16.73 -10.66 -8.58
CA MET A 63 18.07 -11.14 -8.96
C MET A 63 18.07 -11.92 -10.29
N TYR A 64 16.97 -12.62 -10.63
CA TYR A 64 16.84 -13.31 -11.92
C TYR A 64 16.50 -12.37 -13.09
N LEU A 65 15.91 -11.20 -12.80
CA LEU A 65 15.50 -10.21 -13.81
C LEU A 65 16.55 -9.10 -14.03
N ARG A 66 17.66 -9.13 -13.28
CA ARG A 66 18.83 -8.28 -13.52
C ARG A 66 19.77 -8.91 -14.54
#